data_AF-A0A973FME9-F1
#
_entry.id   AF-A0A973FME9-F1
#
_cell.length_a   1.000
_cell.length_b   1.000
_cell.length_c   1.000
_cell.angle_alpha   90.00
_cell.angle_beta   90.00
_cell.angle_gamma   90.00
#
_symmetry.space_group_name_H-M   'P 1'
#
loop_
_entity.id
_entity.type
_entity.pdbx_description
1 polymer ?
#
loop_
_entity_poly.entity_id
_entity_poly.type
_entity_poly.pdbx_seq_one_letter_code
_entity_poly.pdbx_strand_id
1 'polypeptide(L)'
;MKNRNSIGRFGWLVIVVVLCGFTSRAHGADNPSLDNISRALAASSLTQADQADVRARAVTAINAGVPAEDVEIIVQQSVNKGVEAGTIGRFLDTSAAVKREGLPVKVLVDRIQQGLAKRVPAERIAAASDILAEKLRVAGPLVDGIIRDGMSARKGGEREE
;
A
#
# COMPACT_ATOMS: atom_id res chain seq x y z
N MET A 1 21.79 69.93 30.79
CA MET A 1 21.58 69.88 32.25
C MET A 1 20.39 68.96 32.56
N LYS A 2 20.57 68.11 33.57
CA LYS A 2 19.54 67.46 34.42
C LYS A 2 18.84 66.18 33.92
N ASN A 3 19.58 65.09 34.13
CA ASN A 3 19.06 63.78 34.54
C ASN A 3 18.22 63.91 35.84
N ARG A 4 17.12 63.14 35.98
CA ARG A 4 16.55 62.62 37.25
C ARG A 4 15.33 61.70 37.00
N ASN A 5 15.59 60.40 37.03
CA ASN A 5 14.94 59.30 37.75
C ASN A 5 13.48 59.47 38.27
N SER A 6 12.63 58.46 38.00
CA SER A 6 11.76 57.76 38.98
C SER A 6 11.14 56.51 38.31
N ILE A 7 11.65 55.29 38.54
CA ILE A 7 11.15 54.27 39.50
C ILE A 7 9.80 53.66 39.11
N GLY A 8 9.83 52.35 38.80
CA GLY A 8 8.67 51.49 38.60
C GLY A 8 9.06 50.09 38.11
N ARG A 9 9.77 49.33 38.95
CA ARG A 9 10.01 47.88 38.80
C ARG A 9 8.69 47.15 39.13
N PHE A 10 8.36 46.07 38.41
CA PHE A 10 7.74 44.80 38.87
C PHE A 10 6.73 44.21 37.86
N GLY A 11 6.97 42.94 37.50
CA GLY A 11 6.14 42.09 36.62
C GLY A 11 6.97 41.59 35.44
N TRP A 12 7.96 40.72 35.59
CA TRP A 12 7.85 39.30 35.96
C TRP A 12 6.72 38.58 35.21
N LEU A 13 7.14 37.76 34.24
CA LEU A 13 6.74 36.36 34.01
C LEU A 13 6.13 36.02 32.63
N VAL A 14 6.98 35.45 31.78
CA VAL A 14 6.81 34.16 31.05
C VAL A 14 5.56 33.96 30.19
N ILE A 15 5.76 33.88 28.88
CA ILE A 15 5.11 32.93 27.94
C ILE A 15 6.22 32.55 26.93
N VAL A 16 7.04 31.54 27.26
CA VAL A 16 6.99 30.17 26.73
C VAL A 16 7.05 30.11 25.20
N VAL A 17 8.27 29.79 24.75
CA VAL A 17 8.66 29.29 23.43
C VAL A 17 7.70 28.21 22.94
N VAL A 18 6.90 28.50 21.92
CA VAL A 18 6.16 27.49 21.17
C VAL A 18 7.12 26.89 20.13
N LEU A 19 7.64 25.74 20.51
CA LEU A 19 8.12 24.67 19.65
C LEU A 19 7.20 24.47 18.43
N CYS A 20 7.74 24.67 17.23
CA CYS A 20 7.35 23.88 16.07
C CYS A 20 8.61 23.23 15.51
N GLY A 21 9.24 22.40 16.35
CA GLY A 21 10.11 21.35 15.87
C GLY A 21 9.27 20.43 14.99
N PHE A 22 9.43 20.56 13.68
CA PHE A 22 8.97 19.57 12.71
C PHE A 22 9.87 18.34 12.86
N THR A 23 9.78 17.66 14.00
CA THR A 23 10.28 16.31 14.12
C THR A 23 9.28 15.45 13.38
N SER A 24 9.60 15.13 12.12
CA SER A 24 8.99 14.00 11.41
C SER A 24 9.16 12.78 12.31
N ARG A 25 8.13 12.52 13.11
CA ARG A 25 8.01 11.31 13.90
C ARG A 25 7.84 10.21 12.85
N ALA A 26 8.93 9.55 12.51
CA ALA A 26 8.89 8.28 11.82
C ALA A 26 7.95 7.40 12.65
N HIS A 27 6.72 7.23 12.16
CA HIS A 27 5.86 6.16 12.63
C HIS A 27 6.61 4.89 12.22
N GLY A 28 7.43 4.36 13.13
CA GLY A 28 7.58 2.92 13.25
C GLY A 28 6.21 2.39 13.61
N ALA A 29 5.33 2.34 12.61
CA ALA A 29 4.07 1.64 12.74
C ALA A 29 4.48 0.17 12.80
N ASP A 30 4.40 -0.40 14.00
CA ASP A 30 4.31 -1.84 14.18
C ASP A 30 3.18 -2.30 13.26
N ASN A 31 3.55 -2.81 12.09
CA ASN A 31 2.60 -3.21 11.08
C ASN A 31 2.40 -4.71 11.25
N PRO A 32 1.32 -5.17 11.93
CA PRO A 32 1.15 -6.57 12.27
C PRO A 32 1.19 -7.46 11.02
N SER A 33 0.80 -6.93 9.87
CA SER A 33 0.90 -7.65 8.60
C SER A 33 2.34 -7.92 8.16
N LEU A 34 3.28 -7.02 8.39
CA LEU A 34 4.70 -7.27 8.09
C LEU A 34 5.31 -8.33 9.01
N ASP A 35 4.90 -8.36 10.27
CA ASP A 35 5.31 -9.40 11.21
C ASP A 35 4.70 -10.76 10.84
N ASN A 36 3.44 -10.78 10.43
CA ASN A 36 2.77 -11.98 9.92
C ASN A 36 3.45 -12.51 8.66
N ILE A 37 3.77 -11.63 7.70
CA ILE A 37 4.54 -11.96 6.49
C ILE A 37 5.89 -12.58 6.86
N SER A 38 6.61 -11.96 7.82
CA SER A 38 7.92 -12.46 8.24
C SER A 38 7.83 -13.85 8.86
N ARG A 39 6.80 -14.10 9.68
CA ARG A 39 6.53 -15.43 10.26
C ARG A 39 6.15 -16.46 9.20
N ALA A 40 5.32 -16.09 8.24
CA ALA A 40 4.91 -16.95 7.12
C ALA A 40 6.11 -17.38 6.27
N LEU A 41 6.99 -16.43 5.95
CA LEU A 41 8.20 -16.68 5.18
C LEU A 41 9.18 -17.57 5.93
N ALA A 42 9.39 -17.33 7.23
CA ALA A 42 10.26 -18.15 8.07
C ALA A 42 9.78 -19.61 8.21
N ALA A 43 8.46 -19.83 8.15
CA ALA A 43 7.86 -21.17 8.18
C ALA A 43 7.81 -21.85 6.79
N SER A 44 8.22 -21.16 5.73
CA SER A 44 8.17 -21.68 4.35
C SER A 44 9.42 -22.47 3.98
N SER A 45 9.37 -23.15 2.84
CA SER A 45 10.53 -23.85 2.25
C SER A 45 11.46 -22.94 1.44
N LEU A 46 11.19 -21.63 1.39
CA LEU A 46 12.01 -20.67 0.65
C LEU A 46 13.38 -20.50 1.30
N THR A 47 14.40 -20.21 0.50
CA THR A 47 15.74 -19.89 1.01
C THR A 47 15.73 -18.56 1.76
N GLN A 48 16.69 -18.31 2.66
CA GLN A 48 16.77 -17.01 3.35
C GLN A 48 16.88 -15.81 2.40
N ALA A 49 17.56 -15.98 1.26
CA ALA A 49 17.68 -14.94 0.23
C ALA A 49 16.32 -14.65 -0.40
N ASP A 50 15.56 -15.70 -0.76
CA ASP A 50 14.22 -15.58 -1.32
C ASP A 50 13.23 -14.97 -0.33
N GLN A 51 13.31 -15.36 0.95
CA GLN A 51 12.50 -14.77 2.01
C GLN A 51 12.76 -13.26 2.15
N ALA A 52 14.04 -12.85 2.10
CA ALA A 52 14.40 -11.45 2.16
C ALA A 52 13.90 -10.66 0.93
N ASP A 53 14.00 -11.22 -0.27
CA ASP A 53 13.50 -10.61 -1.51
C ASP A 53 11.98 -10.40 -1.45
N VAL A 54 11.22 -11.46 -1.11
CA VAL A 54 9.76 -11.37 -0.98
C VAL A 54 9.36 -10.35 0.09
N ARG A 55 10.06 -10.30 1.24
CA ARG A 55 9.80 -9.31 2.29
C ARG A 55 10.05 -7.89 1.79
N ALA A 56 11.15 -7.65 1.06
CA ALA A 56 11.47 -6.33 0.53
C ALA A 56 10.41 -5.86 -0.49
N ARG A 57 9.93 -6.75 -1.36
CA ARG A 57 8.85 -6.46 -2.30
C ARG A 57 7.51 -6.23 -1.61
N ALA A 58 7.22 -6.96 -0.54
CA ALA A 58 6.01 -6.75 0.26
C ALA A 58 6.00 -5.35 0.89
N VAL A 59 7.13 -4.94 1.50
CA VAL A 59 7.31 -3.57 2.02
C VAL A 59 7.14 -2.54 0.89
N THR A 60 7.71 -2.80 -0.28
CA THR A 60 7.59 -1.91 -1.44
C THR A 60 6.14 -1.76 -1.91
N ALA A 61 5.37 -2.85 -1.95
CA ALA A 61 3.95 -2.81 -2.32
C ALA A 61 3.12 -2.04 -1.29
N ILE A 62 3.36 -2.25 0.00
CA ILE A 62 2.69 -1.52 1.08
C ILE A 62 3.00 -0.02 0.98
N ASN A 63 4.27 0.34 0.79
CA ASN A 63 4.70 1.73 0.63
C ASN A 63 4.14 2.38 -0.64
N ALA A 64 3.85 1.60 -1.69
CA ALA A 64 3.14 2.08 -2.87
C ALA A 64 1.66 2.36 -2.61
N GLY A 65 1.11 1.94 -1.46
CA GLY A 65 -0.28 2.13 -1.06
C GLY A 65 -1.20 0.95 -1.35
N VAL A 66 -0.63 -0.24 -1.57
CA VAL A 66 -1.40 -1.50 -1.55
C VAL A 66 -1.76 -1.81 -0.09
N PRO A 67 -3.00 -2.20 0.24
CA PRO A 67 -3.37 -2.53 1.62
C PRO A 67 -2.49 -3.64 2.20
N ALA A 68 -2.04 -3.47 3.45
CA ALA A 68 -1.08 -4.38 4.07
C ALA A 68 -1.68 -5.77 4.32
N GLU A 69 -2.96 -5.81 4.67
CA GLU A 69 -3.74 -7.04 4.81
C GLU A 69 -3.81 -7.83 3.50
N ASP A 70 -3.94 -7.16 2.36
CA ASP A 70 -3.99 -7.80 1.05
C ASP A 70 -2.64 -8.38 0.65
N VAL A 71 -1.56 -7.66 0.93
CA VAL A 71 -0.18 -8.12 0.72
C VAL A 71 0.11 -9.33 1.60
N GLU A 72 -0.30 -9.31 2.87
CA GLU A 72 -0.19 -10.43 3.78
C GLU A 72 -0.91 -11.67 3.25
N ILE A 73 -2.17 -11.53 2.82
CA ILE A 73 -2.95 -12.63 2.27
C ILE A 73 -2.27 -13.23 1.04
N ILE A 74 -1.78 -12.39 0.12
CA ILE A 74 -1.06 -12.86 -1.08
C ILE A 74 0.16 -13.69 -0.68
N VAL A 75 1.01 -13.17 0.21
CA VAL A 75 2.23 -13.87 0.64
C VAL A 75 1.87 -15.17 1.36
N GLN A 76 0.98 -15.12 2.35
CA GLN A 76 0.59 -16.29 3.14
C GLN A 76 -0.01 -17.40 2.27
N GLN A 77 -0.92 -17.06 1.36
CA GLN A 77 -1.52 -18.04 0.46
C GLN A 77 -0.50 -18.62 -0.52
N SER A 78 0.45 -17.81 -0.98
CA SER A 78 1.47 -18.24 -1.93
C SER A 78 2.47 -19.20 -1.29
N VAL A 79 3.00 -18.87 -0.12
CA VAL A 79 3.94 -19.76 0.61
C VAL A 79 3.26 -21.07 1.02
N ASN A 80 1.99 -21.03 1.46
CA ASN A 80 1.22 -22.22 1.81
C ASN A 80 0.96 -23.16 0.62
N LYS A 81 1.12 -22.65 -0.60
CA LYS A 81 0.95 -23.41 -1.85
C LYS A 81 2.29 -23.78 -2.49
N GLY A 82 3.41 -23.45 -1.86
CA GLY A 82 4.74 -23.69 -2.40
C GLY A 82 5.02 -22.89 -3.67
N VAL A 83 4.47 -21.67 -3.79
CA VAL A 83 4.75 -20.80 -4.93
C VAL A 83 6.18 -20.27 -4.83
N GLU A 84 6.91 -20.33 -5.94
CA GLU A 84 8.28 -19.83 -6.05
C GLU A 84 8.36 -18.33 -5.77
N ALA A 85 9.44 -17.90 -5.08
CA ALA A 85 9.63 -16.52 -4.65
C ALA A 85 9.56 -15.51 -5.80
N GLY A 86 10.09 -15.85 -6.98
CA GLY A 86 10.00 -15.00 -8.17
C GLY A 86 8.56 -14.72 -8.60
N THR A 87 7.68 -15.72 -8.52
CA THR A 87 6.25 -15.56 -8.86
C THR A 87 5.52 -14.75 -7.78
N ILE A 88 5.85 -14.94 -6.49
CA ILE A 88 5.34 -14.10 -5.39
C ILE A 88 5.75 -12.64 -5.62
N GLY A 89 7.03 -12.41 -5.91
CA GLY A 89 7.57 -11.09 -6.21
C GLY A 89 6.84 -10.41 -7.36
N ARG A 90 6.54 -11.15 -8.43
CA ARG A 90 5.76 -10.63 -9.57
C ARG A 90 4.35 -10.19 -9.18
N PHE A 91 3.65 -10.94 -8.33
CA PHE A 91 2.34 -10.51 -7.81
C PHE A 91 2.42 -9.16 -7.07
N LEU A 92 3.43 -9.01 -6.22
CA LEU A 92 3.65 -7.82 -5.42
C LEU A 92 4.06 -6.63 -6.29
N ASP A 93 4.95 -6.83 -7.25
CA ASP A 93 5.44 -5.79 -8.14
C ASP A 93 4.35 -5.28 -9.08
N THR A 94 3.56 -6.19 -9.69
CA THR A 94 2.43 -5.80 -10.55
C THR A 94 1.37 -5.03 -9.73
N SER A 95 1.10 -5.45 -8.49
CA SER A 95 0.17 -4.74 -7.59
C SER A 95 0.67 -3.34 -7.23
N ALA A 96 1.97 -3.22 -6.90
CA ALA A 96 2.60 -1.94 -6.61
C ALA A 96 2.60 -1.01 -7.84
N ALA A 97 2.85 -1.54 -9.04
CA ALA A 97 2.82 -0.77 -10.28
C ALA A 97 1.43 -0.21 -10.57
N VAL A 98 0.38 -1.06 -10.54
CA VAL A 98 -1.01 -0.62 -10.73
C VAL A 98 -1.39 0.45 -9.72
N LYS A 99 -1.00 0.30 -8.46
CA LYS A 99 -1.28 1.31 -7.43
C LYS A 99 -0.56 2.63 -7.70
N ARG A 100 0.73 2.61 -8.07
CA ARG A 100 1.51 3.82 -8.39
C ARG A 100 0.94 4.58 -9.58
N GLU A 101 0.34 3.87 -10.53
CA GLU A 101 -0.35 4.45 -11.69
C GLU A 101 -1.73 5.04 -11.35
N GLY A 102 -2.17 4.99 -10.08
CA GLY A 102 -3.48 5.49 -9.66
C GLY A 102 -4.65 4.59 -10.07
N LEU A 103 -4.37 3.40 -10.58
CA LEU A 103 -5.37 2.45 -11.08
C LEU A 103 -6.01 1.65 -9.92
N PRO A 104 -7.20 1.03 -10.14
CA PRO A 104 -7.93 0.32 -9.10
C PRO A 104 -7.26 -1.02 -8.72
N VAL A 105 -6.23 -0.96 -7.88
CA VAL A 105 -5.42 -2.12 -7.47
C VAL A 105 -6.23 -3.25 -6.84
N LYS A 106 -7.35 -2.94 -6.18
CA LYS A 106 -8.21 -3.93 -5.51
C LYS A 106 -8.72 -4.99 -6.50
N VAL A 107 -9.07 -4.58 -7.72
CA VAL A 107 -9.53 -5.50 -8.78
C VAL A 107 -8.45 -6.52 -9.14
N LEU A 108 -7.18 -6.09 -9.18
CA LEU A 108 -6.05 -6.95 -9.46
C LEU A 108 -5.76 -7.91 -8.29
N VAL A 109 -5.63 -7.35 -7.09
CA VAL A 109 -5.34 -8.10 -5.85
C VAL A 109 -6.40 -9.17 -5.59
N ASP A 110 -7.68 -8.83 -5.69
CA ASP A 110 -8.78 -9.79 -5.53
C ASP A 110 -8.65 -10.94 -6.53
N ARG A 111 -8.20 -10.66 -7.76
CA ARG A 111 -8.03 -11.69 -8.79
C ARG A 111 -6.87 -12.62 -8.48
N ILE A 112 -5.76 -12.09 -7.97
CA ILE A 112 -4.61 -12.87 -7.51
C ILE A 112 -5.05 -13.79 -6.36
N GLN A 113 -5.66 -13.22 -5.31
CA GLN A 113 -6.14 -13.97 -4.15
C GLN A 113 -7.16 -15.05 -4.54
N GLN A 114 -8.11 -14.75 -5.45
CA GLN A 114 -9.04 -15.75 -5.98
C GLN A 114 -8.33 -16.88 -6.72
N GLY A 115 -7.34 -16.56 -7.55
CA GLY A 115 -6.55 -17.56 -8.27
C GLY A 115 -5.83 -18.49 -7.31
N LEU A 116 -5.18 -17.92 -6.29
CA LEU A 116 -4.49 -18.66 -5.23
C LEU A 116 -5.50 -19.54 -4.48
N ALA A 117 -6.61 -18.98 -3.99
CA ALA A 117 -7.66 -19.71 -3.30
C ALA A 117 -8.16 -20.92 -4.10
N LYS A 118 -8.34 -20.75 -5.41
CA LYS A 118 -8.78 -21.80 -6.36
C LYS A 118 -7.67 -22.77 -6.79
N ARG A 119 -6.44 -22.63 -6.25
CA ARG A 119 -5.26 -23.44 -6.61
C ARG A 119 -4.95 -23.42 -8.11
N VAL A 120 -5.21 -22.28 -8.77
CA VAL A 120 -4.76 -22.07 -10.15
C VAL A 120 -3.23 -22.04 -10.14
N PRO A 121 -2.54 -22.62 -11.15
CA PRO A 121 -1.08 -22.54 -11.25
C PRO A 121 -0.60 -21.08 -11.19
N ALA A 122 0.42 -20.80 -10.37
CA ALA A 122 0.80 -19.44 -10.02
C ALA A 122 1.24 -18.62 -11.25
N GLU A 123 1.89 -19.25 -12.21
CA GLU A 123 2.34 -18.64 -13.46
C GLU A 123 1.15 -18.22 -14.33
N ARG A 124 0.04 -18.99 -14.29
CA ARG A 124 -1.21 -18.62 -14.98
C ARG A 124 -1.89 -17.44 -14.30
N ILE A 125 -1.83 -17.38 -12.97
CA ILE A 125 -2.32 -16.21 -12.21
C ILE A 125 -1.49 -14.99 -12.58
N ALA A 126 -0.16 -15.12 -12.65
CA ALA A 126 0.74 -14.01 -12.96
C ALA A 126 0.46 -13.46 -14.36
N ALA A 127 0.38 -14.34 -15.36
CA ALA A 127 0.04 -13.95 -16.73
C ALA A 127 -1.33 -13.25 -16.80
N ALA A 128 -2.35 -13.79 -16.13
CA ALA A 128 -3.68 -13.17 -16.12
C ALA A 128 -3.69 -11.81 -15.40
N SER A 129 -2.88 -11.66 -14.35
CA SER A 129 -2.73 -10.43 -13.57
C SER A 129 -2.03 -9.35 -14.39
N ASP A 130 -1.00 -9.70 -15.15
CA ASP A 130 -0.30 -8.75 -16.02
C ASP A 130 -1.21 -8.29 -17.16
N ILE A 131 -1.98 -9.19 -17.77
CA ILE A 131 -2.99 -8.84 -18.77
C ILE A 131 -4.05 -7.90 -18.17
N LEU A 132 -4.48 -8.15 -16.93
CA LEU A 132 -5.45 -7.30 -16.26
C LEU A 132 -4.86 -5.92 -15.95
N ALA A 133 -3.63 -5.84 -15.46
CA ALA A 133 -2.93 -4.59 -15.23
C ALA A 133 -2.79 -3.77 -16.52
N GLU A 134 -2.45 -4.41 -17.64
CA GLU A 134 -2.38 -3.75 -18.94
C GLU A 134 -3.76 -3.23 -19.39
N LYS A 135 -4.81 -4.04 -19.24
CA LYS A 135 -6.18 -3.59 -19.54
C LYS A 135 -6.60 -2.39 -18.70
N LEU A 136 -6.23 -2.36 -17.41
CA LEU A 136 -6.50 -1.21 -16.54
C LEU A 136 -5.75 0.03 -17.03
N ARG A 137 -4.49 -0.11 -17.43
CA ARG A 137 -3.67 0.99 -17.96
C ARG A 137 -4.24 1.58 -19.25
N VAL A 138 -4.73 0.72 -20.15
CA VAL A 138 -5.40 1.16 -21.39
C VAL A 138 -6.76 1.81 -21.09
N ALA A 139 -7.53 1.25 -20.16
CA ALA A 139 -8.87 1.74 -19.83
C ALA A 139 -8.88 3.03 -19.01
N GLY A 140 -7.89 3.23 -18.13
CA GLY A 140 -7.84 4.37 -17.19
C GLY A 140 -8.05 5.72 -17.86
N PRO A 141 -7.23 6.11 -18.86
CA PRO A 141 -7.39 7.38 -19.56
C PRO A 141 -8.73 7.54 -20.27
N LEU A 142 -9.32 6.45 -20.77
CA LEU A 142 -10.63 6.48 -21.43
C LEU A 142 -11.73 6.78 -20.43
N VAL A 143 -11.72 6.12 -19.27
CA VAL A 143 -12.68 6.35 -18.19
C VAL A 143 -12.51 7.76 -17.62
N ASP A 144 -11.28 8.22 -17.40
CA ASP A 144 -11.00 9.56 -16.93
C ASP A 144 -11.49 10.64 -17.90
N GLY A 145 -11.41 10.38 -19.21
CA GLY A 145 -12.00 11.24 -20.25
C GLY A 145 -13.53 11.31 -20.13
N ILE A 146 -14.20 10.16 -20.05
CA ILE A 146 -15.66 10.06 -19.91
C ILE A 146 -16.15 10.78 -18.64
N ILE A 147 -15.47 10.59 -17.50
CA ILE A 147 -15.80 11.25 -16.24
C ILE A 147 -15.63 12.77 -16.37
N ARG A 148 -14.54 13.22 -16.99
CA ARG A 148 -14.27 14.65 -17.23
C ARG A 148 -15.32 15.32 -18.11
N ASP A 149 -15.86 14.59 -19.08
CA ASP A 149 -16.92 15.04 -19.98
C ASP A 149 -18.31 15.05 -19.31
N GLY A 150 -18.39 14.79 -18.00
CA GLY A 150 -19.61 14.85 -17.20
C GLY A 150 -20.51 13.61 -17.35
N MET A 151 -20.07 12.61 -18.11
CA MET A 151 -20.79 11.34 -18.25
C MET A 151 -20.50 10.45 -17.05
N SER A 152 -21.23 10.67 -15.95
CA SER A 152 -21.18 9.78 -14.80
C SER A 152 -21.95 8.49 -15.10
N ALA A 153 -21.36 7.34 -14.78
CA ALA A 153 -22.05 6.06 -14.83
C ALA A 153 -23.35 6.14 -14.01
N ARG A 154 -24.49 5.95 -14.67
CA ARG A 154 -25.80 5.86 -14.00
C ARG A 154 -25.70 4.73 -12.97
N LYS A 155 -25.75 5.07 -11.68
CA LYS A 155 -25.78 4.09 -10.57
C LYS A 155 -26.88 3.07 -10.89
N GLY A 156 -26.49 1.82 -11.07
CA GLY A 156 -27.40 0.74 -11.48
C GLY A 156 -28.61 0.71 -10.55
N GLY A 157 -29.80 0.81 -11.15
CA GLY A 157 -31.06 0.93 -10.45
C GLY A 157 -31.25 -0.20 -9.45
N GLU A 158 -31.72 0.18 -8.28
CA GLU A 158 -32.49 -0.66 -7.38
C GLU A 158 -33.47 -1.46 -8.25
N ARG A 159 -33.25 -2.76 -8.34
CA ARG A 159 -34.29 -3.68 -8.80
C ARG A 159 -35.24 -3.76 -7.62
N GLU A 160 -36.37 -3.06 -7.74
CA GLU A 160 -37.54 -3.27 -6.90
C GLU A 160 -37.88 -4.76 -6.94
N GLU A 161 -37.82 -5.40 -5.78
CA GLU A 161 -38.36 -6.73 -5.51
C GLU A 161 -39.89 -6.67 -5.37
#